data_AF-A0A2Z6MRP8-F1
#
_entry.id   AF-A0A2Z6MRP8-F1
#
_cell.length_a   1.000
_cell.length_b   1.000
_cell.length_c   1.000
_cell.angle_alpha   90.00
_cell.angle_beta   90.00
_cell.angle_gamma   90.00
#
_symmetry.space_group_name_H-M   'P 1'
#
loop_
_entity.id
_entity.type
_entity.pdbx_description
1 polymer ?
#
loop_
_entity_poly.entity_id
_entity_poly.type
_entity_poly.pdbx_seq_one_letter_code
_entity_poly.pdbx_strand_id
1 'polypeptide(L)'
;MAESSSSTATAPKPKSDTEIEEMLDRMLTRLALCDDSKLEPLLSKLLPLTISSLSSSSIAVRNKVLEILSHVNKRVKLQSDIGLPLTELWKLYSESGAAPMIRNFCIVYIEMAFQRVDAKVKEDLAPDLLLNISRLPIQHQEIILRVVVKVIGECHSGQIGDEVAAKYKKVNNSQDRELFIEFCLHTMLYQRISQSGGFPPGLSVAQVNRVTGKQQLQSNELRLRKLGILNVIQAMELDPELVYPLYIAASVDCEEPVVKRGEELLKKKASGADLDDLNLIKRLFLLFNGTVGVESADSESRVSPGSHALKAKLMSIFCRSIAAANSFPSTLQCIFGCVYGSEMFIY
;
A
#
# COMPACT_ATOMS: atom_id res chain seq x y z
N MET A 1 -6.54 -68.63 11.50
CA MET A 1 -5.82 -67.64 10.67
C MET A 1 -6.87 -66.65 10.19
N ALA A 2 -7.10 -65.60 10.97
CA ALA A 2 -6.57 -64.25 10.77
C ALA A 2 -7.43 -63.45 9.77
N GLU A 3 -8.53 -62.87 10.26
CA GLU A 3 -9.25 -61.80 9.57
C GLU A 3 -8.63 -60.46 9.97
N SER A 4 -8.18 -59.71 8.97
CA SER A 4 -7.53 -58.42 9.11
C SER A 4 -8.55 -57.33 9.46
N SER A 5 -8.40 -56.72 10.63
CA SER A 5 -9.13 -55.51 11.01
C SER A 5 -8.44 -54.29 10.38
N SER A 6 -9.01 -53.76 9.30
CA SER A 6 -8.59 -52.48 8.72
C SER A 6 -9.07 -51.33 9.60
N SER A 7 -8.16 -50.69 10.32
CA SER A 7 -8.42 -49.44 11.06
C SER A 7 -8.48 -48.27 10.07
N THR A 8 -9.68 -47.87 9.67
CA THR A 8 -9.92 -46.60 8.98
C THR A 8 -9.77 -45.46 9.98
N ALA A 9 -8.70 -44.69 9.83
CA ALA A 9 -8.50 -43.43 10.53
C ALA A 9 -9.63 -42.44 10.13
N THR A 10 -10.53 -42.17 11.07
CA THR A 10 -11.59 -41.16 10.92
C THR A 10 -10.97 -39.76 10.90
N ALA A 11 -11.18 -39.04 9.79
CA ALA A 11 -10.94 -37.60 9.71
C ALA A 11 -11.76 -36.85 10.78
N PRO A 12 -11.27 -35.70 11.31
CA PRO A 12 -11.96 -34.96 12.35
C PRO A 12 -13.31 -34.44 11.84
N LYS A 13 -14.39 -34.74 12.57
CA LYS A 13 -15.73 -34.21 12.29
C LYS A 13 -15.70 -32.67 12.34
N PRO A 14 -16.32 -31.95 11.39
CA PRO A 14 -16.51 -30.52 11.51
C PRO A 14 -17.36 -30.24 12.75
N LYS A 15 -16.89 -29.32 13.61
CA LYS A 15 -17.62 -28.91 14.83
C LYS A 15 -19.00 -28.38 14.45
N SER A 16 -20.02 -28.73 15.25
CA SER A 16 -21.37 -28.21 15.03
C SER A 16 -21.44 -26.71 15.31
N ASP A 17 -22.34 -25.98 14.66
CA ASP A 17 -22.48 -24.53 14.86
C ASP A 17 -22.80 -24.19 16.34
N THR A 18 -23.52 -25.07 17.04
CA THR A 18 -23.80 -24.95 18.48
C THR A 18 -22.54 -25.06 19.34
N GLU A 19 -21.64 -26.00 19.04
CA GLU A 19 -20.36 -26.12 19.73
C GLU A 19 -19.45 -24.90 19.50
N ILE A 20 -19.51 -24.32 18.29
CA ILE A 20 -18.78 -23.10 17.95
C ILE A 20 -19.33 -21.92 18.76
N GLU A 21 -20.65 -21.79 18.86
CA GLU A 21 -21.29 -20.73 19.64
C GLU A 21 -20.95 -20.82 21.14
N GLU A 22 -21.06 -21.99 21.75
CA GLU A 22 -20.66 -22.20 23.16
C GLU A 22 -19.18 -21.89 23.40
N MET A 23 -18.32 -22.27 22.46
CA MET A 23 -16.89 -21.96 22.52
C MET A 23 -16.65 -20.44 22.49
N LEU A 24 -17.36 -19.72 21.62
CA LEU A 24 -17.26 -18.27 21.50
C LEU A 24 -17.78 -17.56 22.76
N ASP A 25 -18.87 -18.03 23.37
CA ASP A 25 -19.36 -17.50 24.64
C ASP A 25 -18.34 -17.67 25.76
N ARG A 26 -17.71 -18.85 25.87
CA ARG A 26 -16.62 -19.07 26.84
C ARG A 26 -15.44 -18.14 26.57
N MET A 27 -15.11 -17.86 25.30
CA MET A 27 -14.06 -16.90 24.94
C MET A 27 -14.43 -15.46 25.30
N LEU A 28 -15.69 -15.06 25.09
CA LEU A 28 -16.18 -13.74 25.45
C LEU A 28 -16.12 -13.52 26.97
N THR A 29 -16.56 -14.51 27.77
CA THR A 29 -16.43 -14.44 29.24
C THR A 29 -14.97 -14.35 29.67
N ARG A 30 -14.07 -15.12 29.04
CA ARG A 30 -12.63 -15.05 29.33
C ARG A 30 -12.04 -13.69 28.97
N LEU A 31 -12.46 -13.08 27.86
CA LEU A 31 -12.04 -11.74 27.46
C LEU A 31 -12.52 -10.68 28.45
N ALA A 32 -13.75 -10.80 28.95
CA ALA A 32 -14.33 -9.88 29.93
C ALA A 32 -13.62 -9.95 31.29
N LEU A 33 -13.19 -11.13 31.72
CA LEU A 33 -12.49 -11.36 32.99
C LEU A 33 -10.96 -11.27 32.88
N CYS A 34 -10.41 -11.01 31.70
CA CYS A 34 -8.97 -11.00 31.48
C CYS A 34 -8.35 -9.68 31.97
N ASP A 35 -7.38 -9.77 32.88
CA ASP A 35 -6.52 -8.65 33.24
C ASP A 35 -5.67 -8.19 32.04
N ASP A 36 -5.24 -6.93 32.05
CA ASP A 36 -4.46 -6.33 30.97
C ASP A 36 -3.11 -7.04 30.73
N SER A 37 -2.45 -7.50 31.80
CA SER A 37 -1.17 -8.23 31.72
C SER A 37 -1.26 -9.58 30.99
N LYS A 38 -2.46 -10.15 30.86
CA LYS A 38 -2.73 -11.43 30.19
C LYS A 38 -3.42 -11.25 28.84
N LEU A 39 -3.72 -10.01 28.45
CA LEU A 39 -4.50 -9.73 27.27
C LEU A 39 -3.76 -10.13 25.99
N GLU A 40 -2.47 -9.81 25.87
CA GLU A 40 -1.67 -10.17 24.69
C GLU A 40 -1.61 -11.70 24.44
N PRO A 41 -1.24 -12.55 25.43
CA PRO A 41 -1.32 -14.00 25.27
C PRO A 41 -2.73 -14.50 24.93
N LEU A 42 -3.78 -13.89 25.47
CA LEU A 42 -5.15 -14.27 25.15
C LEU A 42 -5.49 -13.92 23.68
N LEU A 43 -5.18 -12.70 23.24
CA LEU A 43 -5.44 -12.22 21.88
C LEU A 43 -4.69 -13.01 20.83
N SER A 44 -3.48 -13.47 21.12
CA SER A 44 -2.69 -14.30 20.20
C SER A 44 -3.43 -15.56 19.72
N LYS A 45 -4.29 -16.13 20.58
CA LYS A 45 -5.10 -17.31 20.28
C LYS A 45 -6.53 -16.94 19.88
N LEU A 46 -7.10 -15.96 20.56
CA LEU A 46 -8.50 -15.57 20.40
C LEU A 46 -8.76 -14.94 19.03
N LEU A 47 -7.91 -14.02 18.57
CA LEU A 47 -8.14 -13.31 17.30
C LEU A 47 -8.20 -14.25 16.09
N PRO A 48 -7.20 -15.12 15.83
CA PRO A 48 -7.25 -16.02 14.68
C PRO A 48 -8.46 -16.96 14.71
N LEU A 49 -8.79 -17.52 15.89
CA LEU A 49 -9.91 -18.46 16.07
C LEU A 49 -11.28 -17.78 15.89
N THR A 50 -11.44 -16.58 16.44
CA THR A 50 -12.67 -15.82 16.35
C THR A 50 -12.90 -15.37 14.90
N ILE A 51 -11.87 -14.87 14.21
CA ILE A 51 -11.98 -14.46 12.81
C ILE A 51 -12.24 -15.66 11.90
N SER A 52 -11.57 -16.81 12.10
CA SER A 52 -11.82 -18.02 11.29
C SER A 52 -13.26 -18.51 11.41
N SER A 53 -13.92 -18.25 12.55
CA SER A 53 -15.32 -18.64 12.78
C SER A 53 -16.33 -17.83 11.96
N LEU A 54 -15.92 -16.72 11.31
CA LEU A 54 -16.77 -15.93 10.42
C LEU A 54 -17.22 -16.68 9.16
N SER A 55 -16.55 -17.78 8.79
CA SER A 55 -16.97 -18.62 7.68
C SER A 55 -18.19 -19.50 7.99
N SER A 56 -18.61 -19.62 9.26
CA SER A 56 -19.82 -20.38 9.60
C SER A 56 -21.05 -19.82 8.90
N SER A 57 -21.98 -20.69 8.51
CA SER A 57 -23.29 -20.33 7.95
C SER A 57 -24.26 -19.75 8.99
N SER A 58 -24.02 -20.00 10.28
CA SER A 58 -24.90 -19.54 11.37
C SER A 58 -24.78 -18.04 11.61
N ILE A 59 -25.92 -17.34 11.55
CA ILE A 59 -26.02 -15.91 11.87
C ILE A 59 -25.69 -15.68 13.35
N ALA A 60 -26.09 -16.59 14.24
CA ALA A 60 -25.81 -16.48 15.68
C ALA A 60 -24.29 -16.47 15.94
N VAL A 61 -23.56 -17.40 15.32
CA VAL A 61 -22.10 -17.46 15.39
C VAL A 61 -21.46 -16.17 14.88
N ARG A 62 -21.90 -15.67 13.71
CA ARG A 62 -21.35 -14.41 13.15
C ARG A 62 -21.60 -13.22 14.07
N ASN A 63 -22.81 -13.08 14.63
CA ASN A 63 -23.13 -12.01 15.56
C ASN A 63 -22.27 -12.07 16.82
N LYS A 64 -22.05 -13.27 17.36
CA LYS A 64 -21.19 -13.49 18.52
C LYS A 64 -19.72 -13.13 18.22
N VAL A 65 -19.23 -13.49 17.04
CA VAL A 65 -17.89 -13.07 16.60
C VAL A 65 -17.78 -11.54 16.55
N LEU A 66 -18.76 -10.85 15.94
CA LEU A 66 -18.76 -9.40 15.85
C LEU A 66 -18.80 -8.73 17.23
N GLU A 67 -19.54 -9.30 18.18
CA GLU A 67 -19.57 -8.87 19.58
C GLU A 67 -18.17 -8.98 20.20
N ILE A 68 -17.52 -10.13 20.09
CA ILE A 68 -16.15 -10.35 20.60
C ILE A 68 -15.17 -9.35 19.99
N LEU A 69 -15.16 -9.20 18.65
CA LEU A 69 -14.26 -8.28 17.97
C LEU A 69 -14.50 -6.81 18.35
N SER A 70 -15.75 -6.42 18.64
CA SER A 70 -16.08 -5.10 19.20
C SER A 70 -15.43 -4.87 20.57
N HIS A 71 -15.49 -5.86 21.46
CA HIS A 71 -14.82 -5.78 22.77
C HIS A 71 -13.28 -5.76 22.64
N VAL A 72 -12.71 -6.59 21.76
CA VAL A 72 -11.28 -6.57 21.46
C VAL A 72 -10.84 -5.20 20.97
N ASN A 73 -11.57 -4.62 20.01
CA ASN A 73 -11.25 -3.30 19.45
C ASN A 73 -11.26 -2.19 20.50
N LYS A 74 -12.16 -2.23 21.49
CA LYS A 74 -12.17 -1.25 22.59
C LYS A 74 -10.90 -1.35 23.42
N ARG A 75 -10.49 -2.56 23.82
CA ARG A 75 -9.30 -2.76 24.66
C ARG A 75 -7.99 -2.45 23.93
N VAL A 76 -7.83 -2.98 22.71
CA VAL A 76 -6.61 -2.79 21.90
C VAL A 76 -6.39 -1.33 21.47
N LYS A 77 -7.45 -0.53 21.37
CA LYS A 77 -7.33 0.93 21.13
C LYS A 77 -6.87 1.71 22.35
N LEU A 78 -7.17 1.23 23.56
CA LEU A 78 -6.74 1.86 24.81
C LEU A 78 -5.29 1.49 25.17
N GLN A 79 -4.80 0.36 24.63
CA GLN A 79 -3.48 -0.22 24.94
C GLN A 79 -2.69 -0.44 23.64
N SER A 80 -1.93 0.59 23.25
CA SER A 80 -1.15 0.58 22.01
C SER A 80 0.10 -0.29 22.06
N ASP A 81 0.52 -0.70 23.26
CA ASP A 81 1.66 -1.55 23.56
C ASP A 81 1.41 -3.05 23.34
N ILE A 82 0.15 -3.47 23.34
CA ILE A 82 -0.22 -4.88 23.25
C ILE A 82 0.00 -5.46 21.84
N GLY A 83 0.83 -6.49 21.75
CA GLY A 83 1.08 -7.23 20.52
C GLY A 83 -0.18 -7.88 19.94
N LEU A 84 -0.24 -7.98 18.61
CA LEU A 84 -1.27 -8.71 17.88
C LEU A 84 -0.63 -9.83 17.04
N PRO A 85 -1.30 -10.98 16.84
CA PRO A 85 -0.73 -12.16 16.19
C PRO A 85 -0.59 -11.97 14.66
N LEU A 86 0.42 -11.21 14.24
CA LEU A 86 0.62 -10.80 12.85
C LEU A 86 0.78 -12.00 11.91
N THR A 87 1.62 -12.96 12.27
CA THR A 87 1.93 -14.14 11.44
C THR A 87 0.69 -15.00 11.21
N GLU A 88 -0.09 -15.27 12.27
CA GLU A 88 -1.31 -16.07 12.20
C GLU A 88 -2.41 -15.34 11.42
N LEU A 89 -2.56 -14.03 11.61
CA LEU A 89 -3.50 -13.20 10.86
C LEU A 89 -3.15 -13.15 9.37
N TRP A 90 -1.86 -13.02 9.04
CA TRP A 90 -1.37 -13.03 7.66
C TRP A 90 -1.61 -14.39 6.99
N LYS A 91 -1.38 -15.48 7.72
CA LYS A 91 -1.67 -16.84 7.23
C LYS A 91 -3.17 -16.98 6.92
N LEU A 92 -4.04 -16.61 7.85
CA LEU A 92 -5.49 -16.67 7.67
C LEU A 92 -5.97 -15.79 6.50
N TYR A 93 -5.35 -14.62 6.30
CA TYR A 93 -5.65 -13.74 5.18
C TYR A 93 -5.24 -14.35 3.83
N SER A 94 -4.05 -14.96 3.80
CA SER A 94 -3.41 -15.48 2.59
C SER A 94 -3.89 -16.88 2.17
N GLU A 95 -4.69 -17.55 3.02
CA GLU A 95 -5.27 -18.86 2.71
C GLU A 95 -6.11 -18.80 1.42
N SER A 96 -5.87 -19.80 0.55
CA SER A 96 -6.60 -19.96 -0.71
C SER A 96 -8.06 -20.25 -0.41
N GLY A 97 -8.97 -19.45 -0.98
CA GLY A 97 -10.40 -19.59 -0.74
C GLY A 97 -10.89 -19.01 0.61
N ALA A 98 -10.05 -18.27 1.34
CA ALA A 98 -10.52 -17.55 2.54
C ALA A 98 -11.73 -16.67 2.21
N ALA A 99 -12.79 -16.81 3.02
CA ALA A 99 -14.04 -16.08 2.81
C ALA A 99 -13.79 -14.55 2.80
N PRO A 100 -14.48 -13.76 1.96
CA PRO A 100 -14.27 -12.31 1.90
C PRO A 100 -14.41 -11.62 3.27
N MET A 101 -15.34 -12.10 4.10
CA MET A 101 -15.53 -11.58 5.45
C MET A 101 -14.30 -11.78 6.34
N ILE A 102 -13.65 -12.96 6.28
CA ILE A 102 -12.39 -13.24 6.99
C ILE A 102 -11.32 -12.24 6.56
N ARG A 103 -11.13 -12.06 5.25
CA ARG A 103 -10.12 -11.14 4.71
C ARG A 103 -10.33 -9.70 5.17
N ASN A 104 -11.58 -9.23 5.17
CA ASN A 104 -11.94 -7.87 5.59
C ASN A 104 -11.64 -7.60 7.07
N PHE A 105 -11.76 -8.61 7.95
CA PHE A 105 -11.38 -8.46 9.36
C PHE A 105 -9.88 -8.63 9.57
N CYS A 106 -9.26 -9.63 8.94
CA CYS A 106 -7.82 -9.86 9.01
C CYS A 106 -7.03 -8.61 8.63
N ILE A 107 -7.38 -7.93 7.53
CA ILE A 107 -6.60 -6.79 7.04
C ILE A 107 -6.55 -5.63 8.05
N VAL A 108 -7.64 -5.39 8.78
CA VAL A 108 -7.71 -4.34 9.82
C VAL A 108 -6.78 -4.67 10.98
N TYR A 109 -6.78 -5.93 11.44
CA TYR A 109 -5.89 -6.36 12.52
C TYR A 109 -4.43 -6.49 12.09
N ILE A 110 -4.17 -6.82 10.82
CA ILE A 110 -2.81 -6.81 10.23
C ILE A 110 -2.27 -5.38 10.23
N GLU A 111 -3.03 -4.40 9.72
CA GLU A 111 -2.64 -2.98 9.75
C GLU A 111 -2.33 -2.51 11.18
N MET A 112 -3.17 -2.91 12.15
CA MET A 112 -2.95 -2.61 13.57
C MET A 112 -1.70 -3.31 14.12
N ALA A 113 -1.45 -4.57 13.77
CA ALA A 113 -0.31 -5.34 14.26
C ALA A 113 1.02 -4.74 13.78
N PHE A 114 1.10 -4.31 12.53
CA PHE A 114 2.29 -3.66 11.98
C PHE A 114 2.71 -2.37 12.72
N GLN A 115 1.76 -1.69 13.36
CA GLN A 115 2.04 -0.49 14.16
C GLN A 115 2.67 -0.81 15.53
N ARG A 116 2.60 -2.07 15.96
CA ARG A 116 2.95 -2.51 17.32
C ARG A 116 4.14 -3.46 17.37
N VAL A 117 4.44 -4.17 16.29
CA VAL A 117 5.60 -5.06 16.20
C VAL A 117 6.92 -4.29 16.11
N ASP A 118 8.00 -4.94 16.57
CA ASP A 118 9.36 -4.42 16.51
C ASP A 118 9.81 -4.10 15.08
N ALA A 119 10.70 -3.11 14.96
CA ALA A 119 11.29 -2.65 13.69
C ALA A 119 11.80 -3.80 12.81
N LYS A 120 12.56 -4.72 13.40
CA LYS A 120 13.15 -5.84 12.67
C LYS A 120 12.10 -6.79 12.10
N VAL A 121 10.99 -7.00 12.80
CA VAL A 121 9.92 -7.90 12.36
C VAL A 121 9.14 -7.29 11.21
N LYS A 122 8.77 -6.00 11.30
CA LYS A 122 8.08 -5.32 10.20
C LYS A 122 8.96 -5.18 8.96
N GLU A 123 10.24 -4.87 9.16
CA GLU A 123 11.25 -4.79 8.09
C GLU A 123 11.33 -6.10 7.30
N ASP A 124 11.37 -7.23 8.00
CA ASP A 124 11.49 -8.55 7.39
C ASP A 124 10.23 -8.98 6.63
N LEU A 125 9.04 -8.59 7.10
CA LEU A 125 7.74 -9.00 6.54
C LEU A 125 7.19 -8.07 5.46
N ALA A 126 7.58 -6.79 5.43
CA ALA A 126 7.03 -5.82 4.48
C ALA A 126 7.18 -6.22 2.99
N PRO A 127 8.31 -6.79 2.53
CA PRO A 127 8.45 -7.28 1.16
C PRO A 127 7.42 -8.38 0.82
N ASP A 128 7.12 -9.26 1.78
CA ASP A 128 6.23 -10.40 1.56
C ASP A 128 4.78 -9.96 1.34
N LEU A 129 4.39 -8.80 1.89
CA LEU A 129 3.06 -8.21 1.66
C LEU A 129 2.83 -7.77 0.21
N LEU A 130 3.91 -7.49 -0.54
CA LEU A 130 3.81 -7.06 -1.94
C LEU A 130 3.58 -8.24 -2.89
N LEU A 131 3.82 -9.47 -2.45
CA LEU A 131 3.65 -10.67 -3.28
C LEU A 131 2.17 -10.90 -3.57
N ASN A 132 1.81 -10.97 -4.85
CA ASN A 132 0.44 -11.14 -5.34
C ASN A 132 -0.53 -10.02 -4.94
N ILE A 133 -0.03 -8.83 -4.62
CA ILE A 133 -0.87 -7.71 -4.20
C ILE A 133 -1.93 -7.36 -5.26
N SER A 134 -1.60 -7.49 -6.55
CA SER A 134 -2.51 -7.27 -7.68
C SER A 134 -3.77 -8.14 -7.65
N ARG A 135 -3.74 -9.28 -6.95
CA ARG A 135 -4.87 -10.21 -6.84
C ARG A 135 -5.82 -9.88 -5.70
N LEU A 136 -5.47 -8.91 -4.85
CA LEU A 136 -6.26 -8.54 -3.68
C LEU A 136 -7.33 -7.52 -4.05
N PRO A 137 -8.43 -7.40 -3.28
CA PRO A 137 -9.38 -6.31 -3.45
C PRO A 137 -8.71 -4.95 -3.35
N ILE A 138 -9.12 -3.97 -4.17
CA ILE A 138 -8.50 -2.63 -4.26
C ILE A 138 -8.28 -2.00 -2.88
N GLN A 139 -9.30 -2.00 -2.02
CA GLN A 139 -9.20 -1.45 -0.66
C GLN A 139 -8.07 -2.09 0.16
N HIS A 140 -7.86 -3.41 0.02
CA HIS A 140 -6.79 -4.11 0.74
C HIS A 140 -5.42 -3.81 0.14
N GLN A 141 -5.32 -3.69 -1.19
CA GLN A 141 -4.09 -3.24 -1.85
C GLN A 141 -3.64 -1.90 -1.27
N GLU A 142 -4.54 -0.94 -1.15
CA GLU A 142 -4.21 0.38 -0.61
C GLU A 142 -3.77 0.34 0.86
N ILE A 143 -4.45 -0.45 1.71
CA ILE A 143 -4.04 -0.62 3.11
C ILE A 143 -2.64 -1.22 3.18
N ILE A 144 -2.38 -2.28 2.42
CA ILE A 144 -1.08 -2.95 2.40
C ILE A 144 0.01 -2.00 1.90
N LEU A 145 -0.23 -1.28 0.80
CA LEU A 145 0.75 -0.34 0.25
C LEU A 145 1.09 0.78 1.24
N ARG A 146 0.09 1.32 1.97
CA ARG A 146 0.31 2.29 3.05
C ARG A 146 1.16 1.69 4.18
N VAL A 147 0.88 0.46 4.58
CA VAL A 147 1.68 -0.26 5.60
C VAL A 147 3.12 -0.44 5.12
N VAL A 148 3.33 -0.97 3.92
CA VAL A 148 4.65 -1.21 3.34
C VAL A 148 5.45 0.08 3.26
N VAL A 149 4.89 1.15 2.68
CA VAL A 149 5.59 2.44 2.57
C VAL A 149 5.88 3.06 3.94
N LYS A 150 5.00 2.87 4.93
CA LYS A 150 5.28 3.30 6.31
C LYS A 150 6.50 2.56 6.88
N VAL A 151 6.55 1.23 6.75
CA VAL A 151 7.71 0.43 7.19
C VAL A 151 8.98 0.85 6.47
N ILE A 152 8.91 1.09 5.16
CA ILE A 152 10.03 1.57 4.34
C ILE A 152 10.58 2.90 4.87
N GLY A 153 9.71 3.84 5.24
CA GLY A 153 10.15 5.11 5.82
C GLY A 153 10.83 4.93 7.18
N GLU A 154 10.27 4.08 8.03
CA GLU A 154 10.78 3.82 9.38
C GLU A 154 12.10 3.05 9.38
N CYS A 155 12.30 2.11 8.45
CA CYS A 155 13.42 1.16 8.48
C CYS A 155 14.49 1.45 7.42
N HIS A 156 14.16 2.12 6.31
CA HIS A 156 15.04 2.21 5.13
C HIS A 156 15.35 3.63 4.65
N SER A 157 14.95 4.66 5.42
CA SER A 157 15.18 6.07 5.04
C SER A 157 16.67 6.45 4.91
N GLY A 158 17.54 5.82 5.70
CA GLY A 158 18.99 5.96 5.57
C GLY A 158 19.57 5.04 4.49
N GLN A 159 19.41 3.74 4.69
CA GLN A 159 19.86 2.68 3.78
C GLN A 159 19.01 1.42 3.97
N ILE A 160 19.08 0.51 3.01
CA ILE A 160 18.45 -0.81 3.08
C ILE A 160 19.52 -1.88 3.28
N GLY A 161 19.28 -2.84 4.16
CA GLY A 161 20.17 -3.99 4.36
C GLY A 161 20.07 -5.01 3.22
N ASP A 162 21.17 -5.68 2.89
CA ASP A 162 21.25 -6.59 1.73
C ASP A 162 20.25 -7.75 1.79
N GLU A 163 19.99 -8.29 2.99
CA GLU A 163 19.02 -9.39 3.18
C GLU A 163 17.60 -8.95 2.82
N VAL A 164 17.19 -7.76 3.25
CA VAL A 164 15.85 -7.20 2.99
C VAL A 164 15.74 -6.73 1.55
N ALA A 165 16.80 -6.14 1.00
CA ALA A 165 16.90 -5.80 -0.43
C ALA A 165 16.68 -7.04 -1.31
N ALA A 166 17.29 -8.17 -0.97
CA ALA A 166 17.10 -9.43 -1.68
C ALA A 166 15.63 -9.91 -1.63
N LYS A 167 14.88 -9.63 -0.56
CA LYS A 167 13.45 -9.93 -0.49
C LYS A 167 12.62 -9.04 -1.42
N TYR A 168 12.87 -7.73 -1.43
CA TYR A 168 12.19 -6.82 -2.36
C TYR A 168 12.44 -7.19 -3.84
N LYS A 169 13.65 -7.65 -4.19
CA LYS A 169 13.97 -8.16 -5.53
C LYS A 169 13.13 -9.39 -5.93
N LYS A 170 12.67 -10.21 -4.97
CA LYS A 170 11.85 -11.40 -5.24
C LYS A 170 10.43 -11.05 -5.68
N VAL A 171 9.95 -9.82 -5.48
CA VAL A 171 8.69 -9.35 -6.06
C VAL A 171 8.90 -9.27 -7.56
N ASN A 172 8.52 -10.32 -8.30
CA ASN A 172 8.86 -10.50 -9.72
C ASN A 172 7.67 -10.36 -10.68
N ASN A 173 6.44 -10.41 -10.14
CA ASN A 173 5.24 -10.19 -10.92
C ASN A 173 5.19 -8.73 -11.40
N SER A 174 4.98 -8.52 -12.70
CA SER A 174 4.98 -7.18 -13.31
C SER A 174 3.85 -6.30 -12.77
N GLN A 175 2.65 -6.85 -12.58
CA GLN A 175 1.50 -6.09 -12.08
C GLN A 175 1.72 -5.67 -10.62
N ASP A 176 2.29 -6.55 -9.78
CA ASP A 176 2.62 -6.20 -8.41
C ASP A 176 3.66 -5.07 -8.34
N ARG A 177 4.69 -5.13 -9.20
CA ARG A 177 5.71 -4.08 -9.34
C ARG A 177 5.10 -2.76 -9.80
N GLU A 178 4.28 -2.79 -10.84
CA GLU A 178 3.63 -1.60 -11.38
C GLU A 178 2.74 -0.93 -10.32
N LEU A 179 1.90 -1.68 -9.61
CA LEU A 179 1.06 -1.17 -8.54
C LEU A 179 1.88 -0.54 -7.40
N PHE A 180 2.98 -1.18 -7.02
CA PHE A 180 3.85 -0.68 -5.97
C PHE A 180 4.58 0.61 -6.40
N ILE A 181 5.12 0.65 -7.62
CA ILE A 181 5.79 1.83 -8.17
C ILE A 181 4.83 2.99 -8.37
N GLU A 182 3.62 2.72 -8.85
CA GLU A 182 2.57 3.72 -8.99
C GLU A 182 2.23 4.34 -7.63
N PHE A 183 2.05 3.51 -6.59
CA PHE A 183 1.80 4.00 -5.23
C PHE A 183 2.99 4.79 -4.66
N CYS A 184 4.22 4.35 -4.94
CA CYS A 184 5.43 5.09 -4.58
C CYS A 184 5.49 6.45 -5.26
N LEU A 185 5.12 6.54 -6.54
CA LEU A 185 5.03 7.79 -7.29
C LEU A 185 3.98 8.72 -6.69
N HIS A 186 2.80 8.21 -6.35
CA HIS A 186 1.78 9.01 -5.67
C HIS A 186 2.28 9.54 -4.32
N THR A 187 2.99 8.71 -3.55
CA THR A 187 3.60 9.13 -2.29
C THR A 187 4.69 10.17 -2.49
N MET A 188 5.47 10.07 -3.57
CA MET A 188 6.53 11.03 -3.92
C MET A 188 5.95 12.39 -4.29
N LEU A 189 4.87 12.41 -5.09
CA LEU A 189 4.15 13.62 -5.49
C LEU A 189 3.36 14.24 -4.34
N TYR A 190 2.94 13.45 -3.35
CA TYR A 190 2.16 13.94 -2.23
C TYR A 190 2.93 15.02 -1.45
N GLN A 191 2.21 16.12 -1.20
CA GLN A 191 2.62 17.21 -0.34
C GLN A 191 1.53 17.40 0.70
N ARG A 192 1.93 17.83 1.90
CA ARG A 192 0.95 18.11 2.96
C ARG A 192 0.06 19.26 2.53
N ILE A 193 -1.24 19.05 2.59
CA ILE A 193 -2.24 20.10 2.34
C ILE A 193 -2.14 21.10 3.49
N SER A 194 -1.66 22.31 3.23
CA SER A 194 -1.70 23.41 4.20
C SER A 194 -3.15 23.84 4.43
N GLN A 195 -3.42 24.46 5.59
CA GLN A 195 -4.75 25.01 5.92
C GLN A 195 -5.24 26.06 4.90
N SER A 196 -4.36 26.56 4.02
CA SER A 196 -4.65 27.50 2.94
C SER A 196 -5.25 26.87 1.67
N GLY A 197 -5.63 25.59 1.68
CA GLY A 197 -6.55 25.03 0.68
C GLY A 197 -5.92 24.58 -0.66
N GLY A 198 -4.61 24.35 -0.71
CA GLY A 198 -3.95 23.84 -1.92
C GLY A 198 -4.02 22.31 -2.02
N PHE A 199 -4.54 21.78 -3.14
CA PHE A 199 -4.48 20.35 -3.45
C PHE A 199 -3.08 19.97 -4.00
N PRO A 200 -2.48 18.82 -3.65
CA PRO A 200 -1.14 18.48 -4.12
C PRO A 200 -1.10 18.34 -5.66
N PRO A 201 -0.18 19.03 -6.35
CA PRO A 201 -0.12 19.02 -7.81
C PRO A 201 0.32 17.63 -8.33
N GLY A 202 -0.19 17.23 -9.49
CA GLY A 202 0.13 15.94 -10.09
C GLY A 202 -0.67 14.76 -9.50
N LEU A 203 -1.64 15.03 -8.61
CA LEU A 203 -2.50 14.01 -8.01
C LEU A 203 -3.98 14.35 -8.15
N SER A 204 -4.82 13.31 -8.10
CA SER A 204 -6.27 13.39 -7.93
C SER A 204 -6.70 13.25 -6.46
N VAL A 205 -7.97 13.54 -6.17
CA VAL A 205 -8.59 13.34 -4.83
C VAL A 205 -8.46 11.89 -4.39
N ALA A 206 -8.80 10.96 -5.27
CA ALA A 206 -8.68 9.53 -4.99
C ALA A 206 -7.23 9.11 -4.71
N GLN A 207 -6.25 9.61 -5.48
CA GLN A 207 -4.83 9.27 -5.27
C GLN A 207 -4.29 9.83 -3.95
N VAL A 208 -4.68 11.05 -3.56
CA VAL A 208 -4.33 11.60 -2.25
C VAL A 208 -4.91 10.76 -1.12
N ASN A 209 -6.20 10.42 -1.21
CA ASN A 209 -6.88 9.58 -0.21
C ASN A 209 -6.25 8.17 -0.12
N ARG A 210 -5.81 7.62 -1.25
CA ARG A 210 -5.08 6.34 -1.29
C ARG A 210 -3.76 6.42 -0.53
N VAL A 211 -3.02 7.53 -0.60
CA VAL A 211 -1.75 7.73 0.12
C VAL A 211 -1.95 7.99 1.61
N THR A 212 -2.92 8.85 1.98
CA THR A 212 -3.13 9.28 3.37
C THR A 212 -4.00 8.31 4.18
N GLY A 213 -4.95 7.62 3.53
CA GLY A 213 -5.98 6.86 4.21
C GLY A 213 -6.80 7.74 5.14
N LYS A 214 -6.85 7.39 6.43
CA LYS A 214 -7.68 8.10 7.43
C LYS A 214 -7.00 9.32 8.06
N GLN A 215 -5.68 9.46 7.93
CA GLN A 215 -4.89 10.47 8.65
C GLN A 215 -3.85 11.10 7.72
N GLN A 216 -3.67 12.41 7.82
CA GLN A 216 -2.60 13.09 7.10
C GLN A 216 -1.22 12.68 7.63
N LEU A 217 -0.23 12.65 6.74
CA LEU A 217 1.15 12.33 7.08
C LEU A 217 1.85 13.55 7.69
N GLN A 218 2.59 13.37 8.77
CA GLN A 218 3.43 14.45 9.32
C GLN A 218 4.63 14.70 8.41
N SER A 219 5.14 15.94 8.40
CA SER A 219 6.20 16.35 7.46
C SER A 219 7.46 15.48 7.58
N ASN A 220 7.88 15.16 8.81
CA ASN A 220 9.03 14.28 9.04
C ASN A 220 8.78 12.84 8.57
N GLU A 221 7.59 12.29 8.85
CA GLU A 221 7.22 10.94 8.41
C GLU A 221 7.20 10.85 6.89
N LEU A 222 6.64 11.85 6.21
CA LEU A 222 6.59 11.91 4.76
C LEU A 222 8.01 11.96 4.15
N ARG A 223 8.90 12.78 4.71
CA ARG A 223 10.30 12.85 4.28
C ARG A 223 11.01 11.51 4.40
N LEU A 224 10.86 10.83 5.55
CA LEU A 224 11.45 9.52 5.79
C LEU A 224 10.90 8.47 4.80
N ARG A 225 9.59 8.46 4.55
CA ARG A 225 8.96 7.58 3.54
C ARG A 225 9.52 7.82 2.15
N LYS A 226 9.65 9.07 1.71
CA LYS A 226 10.20 9.41 0.38
C LYS A 226 11.65 8.93 0.22
N LEU A 227 12.51 9.17 1.21
CA LEU A 227 13.89 8.68 1.19
C LEU A 227 13.95 7.15 1.19
N GLY A 228 13.15 6.50 2.03
CA GLY A 228 13.08 5.05 2.10
C GLY A 228 12.62 4.44 0.77
N ILE A 229 11.61 5.02 0.13
CA ILE A 229 11.13 4.60 -1.20
C ILE A 229 12.28 4.64 -2.19
N LEU A 230 13.04 5.74 -2.27
CA LEU A 230 14.16 5.85 -3.20
C LEU A 230 15.22 4.76 -2.99
N ASN A 231 15.53 4.44 -1.72
CA ASN A 231 16.47 3.38 -1.37
C ASN A 231 15.96 1.99 -1.73
N VAL A 232 14.70 1.68 -1.43
CA VAL A 232 14.07 0.40 -1.77
C VAL A 232 13.95 0.22 -3.28
N ILE A 233 13.47 1.24 -4.01
CA ILE A 233 13.33 1.16 -5.47
C ILE A 233 14.69 1.00 -6.15
N GLN A 234 15.73 1.69 -5.66
CA GLN A 234 17.09 1.43 -6.16
C GLN A 234 17.48 -0.04 -5.94
N ALA A 235 17.23 -0.59 -4.75
CA ALA A 235 17.58 -1.96 -4.42
C ALA A 235 16.77 -3.00 -5.19
N MET A 236 15.58 -2.67 -5.70
CA MET A 236 14.79 -3.58 -6.53
C MET A 236 15.36 -3.77 -7.95
N GLU A 237 16.27 -2.90 -8.41
CA GLU A 237 16.91 -2.98 -9.73
C GLU A 237 15.92 -3.16 -10.88
N LEU A 238 14.89 -2.32 -10.88
CA LEU A 238 13.82 -2.33 -11.88
C LEU A 238 14.24 -1.62 -13.17
N ASP A 239 13.47 -1.87 -14.24
CA ASP A 239 13.69 -1.28 -15.56
C ASP A 239 13.70 0.26 -15.49
N PRO A 240 14.64 0.94 -16.16
CA PRO A 240 14.77 2.39 -16.14
C PRO A 240 13.46 3.11 -16.45
N GLU A 241 12.71 2.68 -17.47
CA GLU A 241 11.44 3.27 -17.92
C GLU A 241 10.36 3.20 -16.85
N LEU A 242 10.36 2.14 -16.04
CA LEU A 242 9.37 1.95 -14.98
C LEU A 242 9.57 2.97 -13.85
N VAL A 243 10.82 3.18 -13.44
CA VAL A 243 11.21 4.03 -12.30
C VAL A 243 11.48 5.49 -12.67
N TYR A 244 11.65 5.80 -13.96
CA TYR A 244 11.96 7.14 -14.45
C TYR A 244 11.00 8.23 -13.94
N PRO A 245 9.65 8.05 -13.99
CA PRO A 245 8.72 9.07 -13.50
C PRO A 245 8.86 9.34 -11.99
N LEU A 246 9.16 8.30 -11.19
CA LEU A 246 9.37 8.41 -9.75
C LEU A 246 10.61 9.24 -9.44
N TYR A 247 11.74 8.97 -10.11
CA TYR A 247 12.98 9.69 -9.88
C TYR A 247 12.93 11.13 -10.34
N ILE A 248 12.21 11.43 -11.43
CA ILE A 248 11.95 12.81 -11.83
C ILE A 248 11.15 13.54 -10.77
N ALA A 249 10.03 12.96 -10.31
CA ALA A 249 9.20 13.57 -9.28
C ALA A 249 10.00 13.85 -8.00
N ALA A 250 10.86 12.91 -7.56
CA ALA A 250 11.74 13.09 -6.42
C ALA A 250 12.78 14.21 -6.62
N SER A 251 13.29 14.37 -7.85
CA SER A 251 14.32 15.36 -8.18
C SER A 251 13.84 16.82 -8.24
N VAL A 252 12.55 17.05 -7.96
CA VAL A 252 11.90 18.38 -7.87
C VAL A 252 11.05 18.48 -6.59
N ASP A 253 11.33 17.63 -5.60
CA ASP A 253 10.65 17.62 -4.32
C ASP A 253 10.89 18.92 -3.52
N CYS A 254 10.08 19.17 -2.49
CA CYS A 254 10.27 20.32 -1.60
C CYS A 254 11.38 20.09 -0.56
N GLU A 255 11.74 18.84 -0.27
CA GLU A 255 12.79 18.49 0.68
C GLU A 255 14.13 18.26 -0.03
N GLU A 256 15.14 19.09 0.27
CA GLU A 256 16.47 19.02 -0.35
C GLU A 256 17.14 17.63 -0.29
N PRO A 257 17.05 16.84 0.80
CA PRO A 257 17.60 15.48 0.82
C PRO A 257 16.95 14.55 -0.22
N VAL A 258 15.64 14.71 -0.46
CA VAL A 258 14.90 13.92 -1.45
C VAL A 258 15.32 14.34 -2.86
N VAL A 259 15.46 15.64 -3.10
CA VAL A 259 15.95 16.20 -4.38
C VAL A 259 17.32 15.62 -4.73
N LYS A 260 18.30 15.74 -3.83
CA LYS A 260 19.67 15.23 -4.04
C LYS A 260 19.66 13.75 -4.38
N ARG A 261 18.87 12.97 -3.66
CA ARG A 261 18.76 11.52 -3.87
C ARG A 261 18.06 11.17 -5.18
N GLY A 262 16.99 11.88 -5.52
CA GLY A 262 16.27 11.73 -6.79
C GLY A 262 17.15 12.03 -8.00
N GLU A 263 17.94 13.11 -7.94
CA GLU A 263 18.89 13.45 -9.02
C GLU A 263 20.01 12.44 -9.17
N GLU A 264 20.54 11.93 -8.06
CA GLU A 264 21.54 10.87 -8.09
C GLU A 264 21.00 9.61 -8.79
N LEU A 265 19.82 9.16 -8.41
CA LEU A 265 19.21 7.96 -8.99
C LEU A 265 18.77 8.16 -10.44
N LEU A 266 18.25 9.34 -10.78
CA LEU A 266 17.92 9.68 -12.16
C LEU A 266 19.16 9.56 -13.07
N LYS A 267 20.32 10.05 -12.62
CA LYS A 267 21.58 10.00 -13.37
C LYS A 267 22.23 8.61 -13.39
N LYS A 268 22.15 7.85 -12.29
CA LYS A 268 22.87 6.55 -12.16
C LYS A 268 22.05 5.34 -12.60
N LYS A 269 20.73 5.38 -12.41
CA LYS A 269 19.83 4.23 -12.58
C LYS A 269 18.83 4.41 -13.72
N ALA A 270 18.52 5.65 -14.08
CA ALA A 270 17.56 5.97 -15.14
C ALA A 270 18.20 6.60 -16.39
N SER A 271 19.53 6.71 -16.46
CA SER A 271 20.22 7.31 -17.62
C SER A 271 20.05 6.54 -18.91
N GLY A 272 19.79 5.23 -18.82
CA GLY A 272 19.55 4.35 -19.96
C GLY A 272 18.09 4.25 -20.39
N ALA A 273 17.17 5.02 -19.78
CA ALA A 273 15.77 4.96 -20.14
C ALA A 273 15.54 5.43 -21.58
N ASP A 274 14.77 4.66 -22.33
CA ASP A 274 14.34 5.03 -23.68
C ASP A 274 13.30 6.16 -23.62
N LEU A 275 13.73 7.38 -23.97
CA LEU A 275 12.85 8.55 -24.00
C LEU A 275 11.91 8.56 -25.20
N ASP A 276 11.96 7.55 -26.07
CA ASP A 276 10.99 7.34 -27.14
C ASP A 276 10.03 6.18 -26.85
N ASP A 277 10.12 5.53 -25.67
CA ASP A 277 9.14 4.54 -25.23
C ASP A 277 7.75 5.18 -25.06
N LEU A 278 6.76 4.63 -25.76
CA LEU A 278 5.41 5.17 -25.81
C LEU A 278 4.70 5.12 -24.45
N ASN A 279 4.99 4.12 -23.61
CA ASN A 279 4.35 4.00 -22.29
C ASN A 279 4.94 5.01 -21.32
N LEU A 280 6.26 5.18 -21.32
CA LEU A 280 6.96 6.20 -20.55
C LEU A 280 6.47 7.60 -20.94
N ILE A 281 6.45 7.92 -22.24
CA ILE A 281 5.98 9.23 -22.72
C ILE A 281 4.54 9.51 -22.31
N LYS A 282 3.63 8.54 -22.40
CA LYS A 282 2.26 8.68 -21.89
C LYS A 282 2.21 9.01 -20.39
N ARG A 283 3.02 8.31 -19.57
CA ARG A 283 3.11 8.57 -18.12
C ARG A 283 3.68 9.97 -17.83
N LEU A 284 4.69 10.41 -18.58
CA LEU A 284 5.27 11.74 -18.43
C LEU A 284 4.29 12.85 -18.85
N PHE A 285 3.51 12.65 -19.92
CA PHE A 285 2.45 13.60 -20.29
C PHE A 285 1.34 13.65 -19.25
N LEU A 286 0.95 12.52 -18.64
CA LEU A 286 -0.01 12.53 -17.53
C LEU A 286 0.51 13.36 -16.34
N LEU A 287 1.80 13.23 -16.00
CA LEU A 287 2.42 14.06 -14.96
C LEU A 287 2.47 15.55 -15.33
N PHE A 288 2.63 15.86 -16.60
CA PHE A 288 2.68 17.24 -17.08
C PHE A 288 1.28 17.87 -17.14
N ASN A 289 0.41 17.30 -17.96
CA ASN A 289 -0.90 17.85 -18.31
C ASN A 289 -1.96 17.56 -17.25
N GLY A 290 -1.82 16.49 -16.46
CA GLY A 290 -2.92 15.93 -15.70
C GLY A 290 -3.98 15.27 -16.60
N THR A 291 -5.18 15.06 -16.06
CA THR A 291 -6.32 14.56 -16.84
C THR A 291 -7.02 15.72 -17.55
N VAL A 292 -6.78 15.88 -18.86
CA VAL A 292 -7.35 16.96 -19.69
C VAL A 292 -8.44 16.40 -20.62
N GLY A 293 -9.59 17.09 -20.70
CA GLY A 293 -10.60 16.85 -21.74
C GLY A 293 -11.52 15.62 -21.54
N VAL A 294 -11.54 15.01 -20.36
CA VAL A 294 -12.46 13.90 -20.06
C VAL A 294 -13.66 14.42 -19.28
N GLU A 295 -14.69 14.91 -19.97
CA GLU A 295 -15.94 15.36 -19.36
C GLU A 295 -16.65 14.25 -18.55
N SER A 296 -16.40 12.98 -18.89
CA SER A 296 -17.01 11.79 -18.27
C SER A 296 -16.26 11.21 -17.07
N ALA A 297 -15.07 11.71 -16.74
CA ALA A 297 -14.31 11.18 -15.60
C ALA A 297 -14.88 11.74 -14.30
N ASP A 298 -15.15 10.83 -13.34
CA ASP A 298 -15.52 11.16 -11.97
C ASP A 298 -14.55 12.21 -11.43
N SER A 299 -15.08 13.29 -10.85
CA SER A 299 -14.30 14.47 -10.46
C SER A 299 -13.19 14.11 -9.48
N GLU A 300 -13.39 13.07 -8.66
CA GLU A 300 -12.40 12.58 -7.69
C GLU A 300 -11.20 11.87 -8.35
N SER A 301 -11.37 11.36 -9.57
CA SER A 301 -10.33 10.63 -10.31
C SER A 301 -9.43 11.53 -11.17
N ARG A 302 -9.84 12.79 -11.39
CA ARG A 302 -9.11 13.72 -12.25
C ARG A 302 -7.79 14.14 -11.63
N VAL A 303 -6.70 13.84 -12.33
CA VAL A 303 -5.34 14.17 -11.90
C VAL A 303 -5.08 15.64 -12.23
N SER A 304 -4.69 16.42 -11.23
CA SER A 304 -4.25 17.80 -11.45
C SER A 304 -2.91 17.85 -12.20
N PRO A 305 -2.62 18.90 -12.99
CA PRO A 305 -1.31 19.05 -13.62
C PRO A 305 -0.18 19.08 -12.59
N GLY A 306 1.01 18.61 -12.98
CA GLY A 306 2.19 18.61 -12.12
C GLY A 306 2.66 20.02 -11.71
N SER A 307 3.53 20.07 -10.69
CA SER A 307 4.08 21.33 -10.18
C SER A 307 4.89 22.08 -11.25
N HIS A 308 5.04 23.39 -11.09
CA HIS A 308 5.84 24.21 -12.03
C HIS A 308 7.27 23.67 -12.20
N ALA A 309 7.91 23.25 -11.11
CA ALA A 309 9.25 22.66 -11.13
C ALA A 309 9.27 21.32 -11.90
N LEU A 310 8.27 20.46 -11.69
CA LEU A 310 8.13 19.19 -12.41
C LEU A 310 7.91 19.43 -13.91
N LYS A 311 6.99 20.33 -14.28
CA LYS A 311 6.72 20.71 -15.66
C LYS A 311 7.98 21.24 -16.35
N ALA A 312 8.73 22.15 -15.72
CA ALA A 312 9.97 22.67 -16.29
C ALA A 312 10.99 21.56 -16.59
N LYS A 313 11.13 20.58 -15.69
CA LYS A 313 12.04 19.44 -15.88
C LYS A 313 11.58 18.50 -17.00
N LEU A 314 10.27 18.23 -17.07
CA LEU A 314 9.66 17.42 -18.11
C LEU A 314 9.77 18.07 -19.50
N MET A 315 9.65 19.39 -19.62
CA MET A 315 9.84 20.08 -20.91
C MET A 315 11.21 19.81 -21.53
N SER A 316 12.27 19.88 -20.73
CA SER A 316 13.62 19.56 -21.19
C SER A 316 13.74 18.14 -21.74
N ILE A 317 12.97 17.20 -21.19
CA ILE A 317 12.93 15.80 -21.63
C ILE A 317 12.12 15.67 -22.92
N PHE A 318 10.96 16.30 -23.02
CA PHE A 318 10.13 16.26 -24.23
C PHE A 318 10.85 16.85 -25.44
N CYS A 319 11.66 17.90 -25.26
CA CYS A 319 12.50 18.46 -26.32
C CYS A 319 13.54 17.48 -26.88
N ARG A 320 13.81 16.37 -26.18
CA ARG A 320 14.77 15.34 -26.59
C ARG A 320 14.10 14.07 -27.14
N SER A 321 12.77 14.03 -27.22
CA SER A 321 11.99 12.84 -27.58
C SER A 321 11.19 13.08 -28.85
N ILE A 322 11.38 12.20 -29.84
CA ILE A 322 10.62 12.20 -31.09
C ILE A 322 9.20 11.67 -30.84
N ALA A 323 9.06 10.65 -30.00
CA ALA A 323 7.78 10.10 -29.60
C ALA A 323 6.92 11.16 -28.89
N ALA A 324 7.53 11.96 -28.00
CA ALA A 324 6.86 13.08 -27.35
C ALA A 324 6.40 14.12 -28.39
N ALA A 325 7.26 14.53 -29.32
CA ALA A 325 6.88 15.50 -30.35
C ALA A 325 5.69 15.02 -31.21
N ASN A 326 5.55 13.72 -31.43
CA ASN A 326 4.49 13.12 -32.24
C ASN A 326 3.25 12.67 -31.42
N SER A 327 3.21 12.88 -30.11
CA SER A 327 2.11 12.44 -29.23
C SER A 327 0.92 13.41 -29.22
N PHE A 328 0.11 13.37 -30.27
CA PHE A 328 -1.13 14.15 -30.36
C PHE A 328 -2.29 13.47 -29.58
N PRO A 329 -3.13 14.22 -28.82
CA PRO A 329 -3.14 15.67 -28.62
C PRO A 329 -2.29 16.18 -27.44
N SER A 330 -1.63 15.30 -26.70
CA SER A 330 -0.90 15.63 -25.46
C SER A 330 0.16 16.72 -25.65
N THR A 331 0.89 16.70 -26.76
CA THR A 331 1.88 17.72 -27.11
C THR A 331 1.25 19.09 -27.32
N LEU A 332 0.09 19.14 -27.97
CA LEU A 332 -0.64 20.39 -28.18
C LEU A 332 -1.09 20.97 -26.84
N GLN A 333 -1.69 20.14 -25.98
CA GLN A 333 -2.09 20.53 -24.62
C GLN A 333 -0.90 21.06 -23.81
N CYS A 334 0.25 20.41 -23.92
CA CYS A 334 1.49 20.81 -23.27
C CYS A 334 1.93 22.21 -23.73
N ILE A 335 1.96 22.47 -25.04
CA ILE A 335 2.36 23.77 -25.62
C ILE A 335 1.39 24.87 -25.17
N PHE A 336 0.08 24.64 -25.32
CA PHE A 336 -0.94 25.62 -24.92
C PHE A 336 -0.89 25.90 -23.40
N GLY A 337 -0.72 24.87 -22.58
CA GLY A 337 -0.56 25.02 -21.13
C GLY A 337 0.70 25.82 -20.73
N CYS A 338 1.78 25.74 -21.52
CA CYS A 338 2.98 26.56 -21.29
C CYS A 338 2.79 28.02 -21.68
N VAL A 339 2.10 28.29 -22.80
CA VAL A 339 1.95 29.63 -23.37
C VAL A 339 0.86 30.43 -22.67
N TYR A 340 -0.29 29.81 -22.42
CA TYR A 340 -1.51 30.49 -21.96
C TYR A 340 -1.83 30.25 -20.47
N GLY A 341 -1.08 29.37 -19.81
CA GLY A 341 -1.38 28.95 -18.43
C GLY A 341 -2.52 27.93 -18.36
N SER A 342 -2.68 27.32 -17.17
CA SER A 342 -3.58 26.19 -16.95
C SER A 342 -5.09 26.56 -16.91
N GLU A 343 -5.43 27.85 -16.98
CA GLU A 343 -6.79 28.37 -16.73
C GLU A 343 -7.69 28.45 -17.98
N MET A 344 -7.18 28.13 -19.18
CA MET A 344 -7.90 28.30 -20.45
C MET A 344 -8.46 27.00 -21.08
N PHE A 345 -8.52 25.89 -20.35
CA PHE A 345 -9.12 24.63 -20.84
C PHE A 345 -10.57 24.40 -20.36
N ILE A 346 -11.27 25.45 -19.91
CA ILE A 346 -12.72 25.40 -19.69
C ILE A 346 -13.40 26.00 -20.93
N TYR A 347 -13.63 25.18 -21.95
CA TYR A 347 -14.66 25.44 -22.96
C TYR A 347 -15.26 24.13 -23.45
#